data_AF-A0A9D6YK45-F1
#
_entry.id   AF-A0A9D6YK45-F1
#
_cell.length_a   1.000
_cell.length_b   1.000
_cell.length_c   1.000
_cell.angle_alpha   90.00
_cell.angle_beta   90.00
_cell.angle_gamma   90.00
#
_symmetry.space_group_name_H-M   'P 1'
#
loop_
_entity.id
_entity.type
_entity.pdbx_description
1 polymer ?
#
loop_
_entity_poly.entity_id
_entity_poly.type
_entity_poly.pdbx_seq_one_letter_code
_entity_poly.pdbx_strand_id
1 'polypeptide(L)'
;MNELRQRILELDAETVLALNGYFEAAGEYRRLGEVAYIAVMAVAMNRAEHPADWQESVQEVVAAHRQFSWTNWDNVIRDPQYPMALKFAREPMRAWDKAWLASQDAARRVVDAAVLNPVQNATFYFNPHICNPSWAKKLHLVRDIGNHRFFAAPGDQKILWACKRSEGWE
;
A
#
# COMPACT_ATOMS: atom_id res chain seq x y z
N MET A 1 -13.53 8.84 13.58
CA MET A 1 -12.65 8.79 12.39
C MET A 1 -12.02 10.16 12.21
N ASN A 2 -10.72 10.25 11.89
CA ASN A 2 -10.06 11.55 11.70
C ASN A 2 -10.28 12.07 10.27
N GLU A 3 -9.96 13.35 10.05
CA GLU A 3 -10.19 14.04 8.78
C GLU A 3 -9.48 13.35 7.60
N LEU A 4 -8.24 12.89 7.79
CA LEU A 4 -7.50 12.21 6.73
C LEU A 4 -8.20 10.94 6.28
N ARG A 5 -8.69 10.12 7.21
CA ARG A 5 -9.44 8.90 6.89
C ARG A 5 -10.75 9.21 6.16
N GLN A 6 -11.47 10.25 6.58
CA GLN A 6 -12.67 10.71 5.86
C GLN A 6 -12.33 11.08 4.42
N ARG A 7 -11.24 11.84 4.23
CA ARG A 7 -10.79 12.24 2.90
C ARG A 7 -10.39 11.04 2.04
N ILE A 8 -9.67 10.06 2.59
CA ILE A 8 -9.28 8.84 1.88
C ILE A 8 -10.49 8.09 1.31
N LEU A 9 -11.61 8.06 2.05
CA LEU A 9 -12.85 7.41 1.58
C LEU A 9 -13.52 8.12 0.40
N GLU A 10 -13.20 9.39 0.15
CA GLU A 10 -13.77 10.20 -0.95
C GLU A 10 -12.89 10.20 -2.21
N LEU A 11 -11.64 9.73 -2.11
CA LEU A 11 -10.68 9.75 -3.21
C LEU A 11 -10.81 8.50 -4.09
N ASP A 12 -10.38 8.60 -5.35
CA ASP A 12 -10.24 7.44 -6.23
C ASP A 12 -9.12 6.50 -5.76
N ALA A 13 -9.19 5.24 -6.21
CA ALA A 13 -8.26 4.19 -5.79
C ALA A 13 -6.81 4.50 -6.19
N GLU A 14 -6.59 5.12 -7.36
CA GLU A 14 -5.26 5.52 -7.84
C GLU A 14 -4.60 6.50 -6.86
N THR A 15 -5.32 7.55 -6.47
CA THR A 15 -4.85 8.55 -5.52
C THR A 15 -4.56 7.94 -4.16
N VAL A 16 -5.43 7.05 -3.67
CA VAL A 16 -5.22 6.39 -2.37
C VAL A 16 -4.00 5.47 -2.40
N LEU A 17 -3.78 4.71 -3.47
CA LEU A 17 -2.56 3.91 -3.63
C LEU A 17 -1.32 4.80 -3.73
N ALA A 18 -1.39 5.92 -4.43
CA ALA A 18 -0.29 6.88 -4.53
C ALA A 18 0.10 7.42 -3.14
N LEU A 19 -0.88 7.83 -2.33
CA LEU A 19 -0.67 8.24 -0.94
C LEU A 19 -0.02 7.12 -0.13
N ASN A 20 -0.57 5.91 -0.22
CA ASN A 20 -0.07 4.78 0.55
C ASN A 20 1.38 4.43 0.20
N GLY A 21 1.70 4.33 -1.10
CA GLY A 21 3.06 4.09 -1.56
C GLY A 21 4.04 5.16 -1.09
N TYR A 22 3.66 6.43 -1.24
CA TYR A 22 4.53 7.54 -0.87
C TYR A 22 4.85 7.52 0.64
N PHE A 23 3.84 7.46 1.50
CA PHE A 23 4.03 7.56 2.96
C PHE A 23 4.60 6.28 3.60
N GLU A 24 4.44 5.12 2.98
CA GLU A 24 5.03 3.86 3.48
C GLU A 24 6.44 3.62 2.93
N ALA A 25 6.78 4.10 1.72
CA ALA A 25 7.99 3.64 1.02
C ALA A 25 8.81 4.74 0.31
N ALA A 26 8.53 6.05 0.48
CA ALA A 26 9.32 7.09 -0.19
C ALA A 26 10.81 7.10 0.20
N GLY A 27 11.14 6.71 1.43
CA GLY A 27 12.54 6.53 1.86
C GLY A 27 13.24 5.41 1.10
N GLU A 28 12.53 4.32 0.80
CA GLU A 28 13.04 3.14 0.10
C GLU A 28 13.13 3.38 -1.41
N TYR A 29 12.14 4.08 -1.98
CA TYR A 29 12.08 4.44 -3.39
C TYR A 29 13.37 5.10 -3.89
N ARG A 30 14.00 5.96 -3.08
CA ARG A 30 15.26 6.62 -3.45
C ARG A 30 16.40 5.65 -3.76
N ARG A 31 16.35 4.43 -3.21
CA ARG A 31 17.39 3.40 -3.36
C ARG A 31 16.96 2.26 -4.27
N LEU A 32 15.67 1.89 -4.24
CA LEU A 32 15.13 0.70 -4.90
C LEU A 32 14.28 1.02 -6.13
N GLY A 33 13.94 2.29 -6.34
CA GLY A 33 12.99 2.71 -7.35
C GLY A 33 11.57 2.27 -7.02
N GLU A 34 10.74 2.16 -8.05
CA GLU A 34 9.28 2.02 -7.95
C GLU A 34 8.83 0.71 -7.31
N VAL A 35 9.66 -0.33 -7.32
CA VAL A 35 9.32 -1.62 -6.71
C VAL A 35 8.96 -1.48 -5.23
N ALA A 36 9.53 -0.48 -4.53
CA ALA A 36 9.20 -0.19 -3.14
C ALA A 36 7.75 0.31 -2.99
N TYR A 37 7.31 1.20 -3.88
CA TYR A 37 5.92 1.68 -3.92
C TYR A 37 4.95 0.56 -4.31
N ILE A 38 5.26 -0.14 -5.40
CA ILE A 38 4.40 -1.20 -5.94
C ILE A 38 4.20 -2.31 -4.89
N ALA A 39 5.21 -2.64 -4.08
CA ALA A 39 5.10 -3.67 -3.04
C ALA A 39 4.07 -3.34 -1.94
N VAL A 40 4.03 -2.09 -1.45
CA VAL A 40 3.07 -1.69 -0.41
C VAL A 40 1.68 -1.38 -0.97
N MET A 41 1.60 -0.86 -2.21
CA MET A 41 0.35 -0.77 -2.97
C MET A 41 -0.24 -2.17 -3.19
N ALA A 42 0.62 -3.15 -3.45
CA ALA A 42 0.25 -4.55 -3.60
C ALA A 42 -0.43 -5.15 -2.39
N VAL A 43 0.05 -4.84 -1.20
CA VAL A 43 -0.60 -5.25 0.04
C VAL A 43 -2.00 -4.64 0.16
N ALA A 44 -2.18 -3.35 -0.16
CA ALA A 44 -3.48 -2.69 -0.02
C ALA A 44 -4.54 -3.29 -0.96
N MET A 45 -4.18 -3.50 -2.22
CA MET A 45 -5.04 -4.13 -3.21
C MET A 45 -5.29 -5.63 -2.89
N ASN A 46 -4.28 -6.39 -2.46
CA ASN A 46 -4.45 -7.78 -2.02
C ASN A 46 -5.45 -7.89 -0.86
N ARG A 47 -5.43 -6.94 0.08
CA ARG A 47 -6.41 -6.87 1.18
C ARG A 47 -7.81 -6.53 0.69
N ALA A 48 -7.94 -5.59 -0.25
CA ALA A 48 -9.23 -5.21 -0.82
C ALA A 48 -9.88 -6.34 -1.63
N GLU A 49 -9.07 -7.19 -2.26
CA GLU A 49 -9.52 -8.37 -3.00
C GLU A 49 -9.64 -9.63 -2.10
N HIS A 50 -9.32 -9.53 -0.81
CA HIS A 50 -9.22 -10.69 0.06
C HIS A 50 -10.61 -11.22 0.47
N PRO A 51 -10.97 -12.48 0.17
CA PRO A 51 -12.33 -12.99 0.33
C PRO A 51 -12.81 -13.12 1.78
N ALA A 52 -11.88 -13.10 2.75
CA ALA A 52 -12.20 -13.28 4.18
C ALA A 52 -12.15 -11.97 5.00
N ASP A 53 -11.68 -10.86 4.41
CA ASP A 53 -11.64 -9.56 5.09
C ASP A 53 -12.79 -8.68 4.58
N TRP A 54 -13.56 -8.10 5.50
CA TRP A 54 -14.79 -7.33 5.23
C TRP A 54 -14.52 -5.93 4.65
N GLN A 55 -13.39 -5.73 3.96
CA GLN A 55 -13.01 -4.44 3.38
C GLN A 55 -13.15 -4.55 1.86
N GLU A 56 -14.12 -3.84 1.28
CA GLU A 56 -14.55 -4.04 -0.11
C GLU A 56 -13.75 -3.17 -1.09
N SER A 57 -13.04 -2.16 -0.58
CA SER A 57 -12.31 -1.19 -1.40
C SER A 57 -10.93 -0.84 -0.84
N VAL A 58 -10.03 -0.40 -1.72
CA VAL A 58 -8.70 0.14 -1.35
C VAL A 58 -8.83 1.30 -0.36
N GLN A 59 -9.85 2.14 -0.52
CA GLN A 59 -10.16 3.26 0.35
C GLN A 59 -10.42 2.78 1.78
N GLU A 60 -11.26 1.77 1.95
CA GLU A 60 -11.57 1.20 3.26
C GLU A 60 -10.34 0.54 3.89
N VAL A 61 -9.54 -0.17 3.08
CA VAL A 61 -8.28 -0.77 3.54
C VAL A 61 -7.32 0.27 4.10
N VAL A 62 -7.09 1.36 3.37
CA VAL A 62 -6.14 2.39 3.78
C VAL A 62 -6.70 3.25 4.91
N ALA A 63 -8.00 3.55 4.91
CA ALA A 63 -8.65 4.33 5.95
C ALA A 63 -8.88 3.54 7.25
N ALA A 64 -8.84 2.21 7.21
CA ALA A 64 -9.09 1.37 8.37
C ALA A 64 -8.14 1.67 9.53
N HIS A 65 -8.67 1.51 10.74
CA HIS A 65 -7.98 1.91 11.96
C HIS A 65 -6.66 1.13 12.13
N ARG A 66 -5.56 1.89 12.22
CA ARG A 66 -4.19 1.40 12.46
C ARG A 66 -3.65 0.41 11.42
N GLN A 67 -4.19 0.43 10.19
CA GLN A 67 -3.64 -0.38 9.10
C GLN A 67 -2.34 0.22 8.52
N PHE A 68 -2.28 1.55 8.43
CA PHE A 68 -1.10 2.29 7.96
C PHE A 68 -0.80 3.45 8.91
N SER A 69 0.46 3.60 9.31
CA SER A 69 0.80 4.47 10.46
C SER A 69 0.53 5.93 10.17
N TRP A 70 0.79 6.38 8.94
CA TRP A 70 0.64 7.76 8.48
C TRP A 70 -0.80 8.28 8.55
N THR A 71 -1.78 7.39 8.69
CA THR A 71 -3.20 7.74 8.89
C THR A 71 -3.59 8.00 10.35
N ASN A 72 -2.69 7.71 11.31
CA ASN A 72 -3.00 7.75 12.73
C ASN A 72 -2.86 9.16 13.32
N TRP A 73 -3.97 9.69 13.81
CA TRP A 73 -4.02 10.91 14.59
C TRP A 73 -5.22 10.87 15.54
N ASP A 74 -4.94 10.61 16.81
CA ASP A 74 -5.89 10.61 17.91
C ASP A 74 -5.21 11.02 19.24
N ASN A 75 -5.86 10.75 20.37
CA ASN A 75 -5.33 11.06 21.70
C ASN A 75 -4.24 10.09 22.18
N VAL A 76 -4.03 8.97 21.48
CA VAL A 76 -3.04 7.92 21.80
C VAL A 76 -1.86 7.96 20.82
N ILE A 77 -2.13 8.10 19.52
CA ILE A 77 -1.13 8.04 18.45
C ILE A 77 -1.23 9.31 17.61
N ARG A 78 -0.10 10.00 17.47
CA ARG A 78 0.07 11.15 16.57
C ARG A 78 1.26 10.89 15.67
N ASP A 79 1.00 10.33 14.49
CA ASP A 79 2.06 10.06 13.53
C ASP A 79 2.58 11.40 12.96
N PRO A 80 3.90 11.64 12.94
CA PRO A 80 4.47 12.90 12.45
C PRO A 80 4.21 13.15 10.95
N GLN A 81 3.87 12.11 10.17
CA GLN A 81 3.55 12.24 8.74
C GLN A 81 2.11 12.73 8.52
N TYR A 82 1.22 12.61 9.51
CA TYR A 82 -0.20 12.91 9.36
C TYR A 82 -0.49 14.32 8.79
N PRO A 83 0.12 15.43 9.28
CA PRO A 83 -0.18 16.75 8.73
C PRO A 83 0.20 16.88 7.24
N MET A 84 1.29 16.23 6.83
CA MET A 84 1.72 16.21 5.45
C MET A 84 0.81 15.36 4.59
N ALA A 85 0.41 14.18 5.08
CA ALA A 85 -0.52 13.30 4.40
C ALA A 85 -1.90 13.95 4.18
N LEU A 86 -2.41 14.69 5.17
CA LEU A 86 -3.64 15.45 5.03
C LEU A 86 -3.52 16.53 3.95
N LYS A 87 -2.38 17.21 3.85
CA LYS A 87 -2.13 18.19 2.80
C LYS A 87 -2.13 17.55 1.41
N PHE A 88 -1.49 16.39 1.26
CA PHE A 88 -1.44 15.66 0.00
C PHE A 88 -2.83 15.14 -0.39
N ALA A 89 -3.61 14.62 0.56
CA ALA A 89 -4.98 14.15 0.31
C ALA A 89 -5.97 15.29 -0.05
N ARG A 90 -5.71 16.51 0.40
CA ARG A 90 -6.49 17.70 0.02
C ARG A 90 -6.12 18.21 -1.39
N GLU A 91 -4.86 18.10 -1.79
CA GLU A 91 -4.34 18.57 -3.08
C GLU A 91 -3.55 17.45 -3.83
N PRO A 92 -4.19 16.33 -4.21
CA PRO A 92 -3.48 15.17 -4.76
C PRO A 92 -2.84 15.45 -6.12
N MET A 93 -3.48 16.30 -6.94
CA MET A 93 -3.01 16.70 -8.27
C MET A 93 -1.77 17.61 -8.24
N ARG A 94 -1.36 18.09 -7.06
CA ARG A 94 -0.19 18.95 -6.94
C ARG A 94 1.09 18.13 -7.09
N ALA A 95 2.02 18.63 -7.90
CA ALA A 95 3.37 18.08 -8.03
C ALA A 95 4.25 18.46 -6.82
N TRP A 96 4.03 17.80 -5.67
CA TRP A 96 4.76 18.07 -4.43
C TRP A 96 6.27 17.87 -4.56
N ASP A 97 6.70 16.75 -5.13
CA ASP A 97 8.08 16.47 -5.51
C ASP A 97 8.15 15.33 -6.54
N LYS A 98 9.37 14.94 -6.94
CA LYS A 98 9.60 13.86 -7.91
C LYS A 98 9.19 12.47 -7.38
N ALA A 99 9.30 12.24 -6.08
CA ALA A 99 8.95 10.96 -5.48
C ALA A 99 7.42 10.80 -5.39
N TRP A 100 6.69 11.88 -5.13
CA TRP A 100 5.24 11.92 -5.20
C TRP A 100 4.72 11.65 -6.62
N LEU A 101 5.31 12.30 -7.63
CA LEU A 101 4.96 12.04 -9.04
C LEU A 101 5.23 10.59 -9.45
N ALA A 102 6.35 10.02 -9.01
CA ALA A 102 6.65 8.61 -9.25
C ALA A 102 5.66 7.67 -8.54
N SER A 103 5.20 8.03 -7.34
CA SER A 103 4.17 7.28 -6.63
C SER A 103 2.82 7.32 -7.37
N GLN A 104 2.42 8.47 -7.90
CA GLN A 104 1.22 8.58 -8.75
C GLN A 104 1.32 7.69 -9.99
N ASP A 105 2.45 7.77 -10.71
CA ASP A 105 2.64 6.95 -11.92
C ASP A 105 2.64 5.44 -11.61
N ALA A 106 3.27 5.03 -10.51
CA ALA A 106 3.24 3.65 -10.06
C ALA A 106 1.83 3.21 -9.67
N ALA A 107 1.07 4.06 -8.96
CA ALA A 107 -0.31 3.77 -8.58
C ALA A 107 -1.22 3.55 -9.79
N ARG A 108 -1.14 4.43 -10.79
CA ARG A 108 -1.86 4.30 -12.06
C ARG A 108 -1.58 2.95 -12.71
N ARG A 109 -0.29 2.59 -12.83
CA ARG A 109 0.10 1.29 -13.40
C ARG A 109 -0.35 0.09 -12.58
N VAL A 110 -0.43 0.22 -11.25
CA VAL A 110 -0.99 -0.83 -10.39
C VAL A 110 -2.49 -1.01 -10.65
N VAL A 111 -3.25 0.09 -10.69
CA VAL A 111 -4.70 0.06 -11.00
C VAL A 111 -4.96 -0.51 -12.40
N ASP A 112 -4.15 -0.13 -13.39
CA ASP A 112 -4.25 -0.62 -14.76
C ASP A 112 -3.76 -2.08 -14.94
N ALA A 113 -3.27 -2.72 -13.86
CA ALA A 113 -2.57 -4.01 -13.90
C ALA A 113 -1.43 -4.06 -14.94
N ALA A 114 -0.78 -2.92 -15.19
CA ALA A 114 0.31 -2.73 -16.13
C ALA A 114 1.69 -3.05 -15.52
N VAL A 115 1.74 -3.42 -14.24
CA VAL A 115 2.94 -3.89 -13.52
C VAL A 115 2.67 -5.19 -12.81
N LEU A 116 3.74 -5.97 -12.58
CA LEU A 116 3.64 -7.21 -11.81
C LEU A 116 3.54 -6.91 -10.32
N ASN A 117 2.74 -7.70 -9.60
CA ASN A 117 2.71 -7.73 -8.15
C ASN A 117 4.01 -8.39 -7.61
N PRO A 118 4.93 -7.63 -6.97
CA PRO A 118 6.21 -8.18 -6.54
C PRO A 118 6.11 -9.02 -5.26
N VAL A 119 4.97 -8.97 -4.56
CA VAL A 119 4.74 -9.59 -3.25
C VAL A 119 3.60 -10.61 -3.26
N GLN A 120 3.20 -11.12 -4.45
CA GLN A 120 2.22 -12.20 -4.60
C GLN A 120 0.95 -11.91 -3.77
N ASN A 121 0.53 -12.82 -2.90
CA ASN A 121 -0.61 -12.69 -2.00
C ASN A 121 -0.29 -12.07 -0.64
N ALA A 122 0.82 -11.33 -0.49
CA ALA A 122 1.14 -10.73 0.79
C ALA A 122 0.06 -9.73 1.23
N THR A 123 -0.50 -9.94 2.41
CA THR A 123 -1.47 -9.07 3.08
C THR A 123 -0.87 -8.45 4.35
N PHE A 124 0.35 -8.83 4.73
CA PHE A 124 1.03 -8.33 5.91
C PHE A 124 2.45 -7.91 5.58
N TYR A 125 2.93 -6.87 6.25
CA TYR A 125 4.36 -6.55 6.27
C TYR A 125 4.73 -5.79 7.53
N PHE A 126 6.02 -5.78 7.84
CA PHE A 126 6.60 -4.90 8.86
C PHE A 126 8.07 -4.65 8.54
N ASN A 127 8.67 -3.68 9.25
CA ASN A 127 10.11 -3.44 9.18
C ASN A 127 10.83 -4.25 10.28
N PRO A 128 11.61 -5.29 9.91
CA PRO A 128 12.28 -6.16 10.89
C PRO A 128 13.42 -5.47 11.65
N HIS A 129 13.85 -4.28 11.21
CA HIS A 129 14.82 -3.45 11.92
C HIS A 129 14.18 -2.54 12.98
N ILE A 130 12.85 -2.42 12.99
CA ILE A 130 12.09 -1.60 13.95
C ILE A 130 11.31 -2.49 14.92
N CYS A 131 10.68 -3.56 14.43
CA CYS A 131 9.87 -4.44 15.26
C CYS A 131 9.92 -5.90 14.80
N ASN A 132 9.50 -6.81 15.66
CA ASN A 132 9.34 -8.24 15.34
C ASN A 132 8.04 -8.77 15.97
N PRO A 133 6.89 -8.58 15.32
CA PRO A 133 5.60 -8.89 15.90
C PRO A 133 5.36 -10.39 16.03
N SER A 134 4.69 -10.80 17.11
CA SER A 134 4.42 -12.21 17.40
C SER A 134 3.51 -12.87 16.36
N TRP A 135 2.60 -12.11 15.72
CA TRP A 135 1.71 -12.62 14.68
C TRP A 135 2.47 -13.14 13.46
N ALA A 136 3.63 -12.56 13.14
CA ALA A 136 4.40 -12.95 11.96
C ALA A 136 4.91 -14.40 12.03
N LYS A 137 5.07 -14.95 13.23
CA LYS A 137 5.49 -16.35 13.44
C LYS A 137 4.49 -17.38 12.90
N LYS A 138 3.24 -16.97 12.70
CA LYS A 138 2.15 -17.83 12.21
C LYS A 138 1.88 -17.65 10.72
N LEU A 139 2.59 -16.74 10.05
CA LEU A 139 2.39 -16.43 8.64
C LEU A 139 3.50 -17.01 7.78
N HIS A 140 3.24 -17.11 6.49
CA HIS A 140 4.25 -17.53 5.52
C HIS A 140 5.03 -16.32 5.01
N LEU A 141 6.36 -16.36 5.18
CA LEU A 141 7.24 -15.35 4.59
C LEU A 141 7.13 -15.43 3.07
N VAL A 142 6.77 -14.30 2.45
CA VAL A 142 6.74 -14.18 0.99
C VAL A 142 8.11 -13.75 0.50
N ARG A 143 8.62 -12.60 0.97
CA ARG A 143 9.95 -12.07 0.63
C ARG A 143 10.27 -10.81 1.44
N ASP A 144 11.53 -10.39 1.36
CA ASP A 144 11.98 -9.06 1.76
C ASP A 144 12.11 -8.15 0.51
N ILE A 145 11.64 -6.90 0.61
CA ILE A 145 11.92 -5.82 -0.35
C ILE A 145 12.34 -4.61 0.46
N GLY A 146 13.61 -4.26 0.36
CA GLY A 146 14.17 -3.19 1.17
C GLY A 146 14.10 -3.51 2.66
N ASN A 147 13.53 -2.59 3.43
CA ASN A 147 13.31 -2.66 4.86
C ASN A 147 11.97 -3.33 5.19
N HIS A 148 11.16 -3.73 4.21
CA HIS A 148 9.88 -4.39 4.46
C HIS A 148 10.00 -5.89 4.27
N ARG A 149 9.51 -6.64 5.26
CA ARG A 149 9.33 -8.09 5.20
C ARG A 149 7.85 -8.41 5.02
N PHE A 150 7.51 -9.09 3.93
CA PHE A 150 6.14 -9.35 3.50
C PHE A 150 5.70 -10.79 3.81
N PHE A 151 4.45 -10.97 4.23
CA PHE A 151 3.87 -12.26 4.59
C PHE A 151 2.45 -12.43 4.06
N ALA A 152 2.04 -13.69 3.90
CA ALA A 152 0.68 -14.11 3.59
C ALA A 152 0.15 -15.04 4.69
N ALA A 153 -1.17 -15.10 4.88
CA ALA A 153 -1.73 -16.03 5.84
C ALA A 153 -1.65 -17.49 5.32
N PRO A 154 -1.55 -18.48 6.22
CA PRO A 154 -1.60 -19.87 5.82
C PRO A 154 -2.91 -20.20 5.10
N GLY A 155 -2.81 -20.73 3.88
CA GLY A 155 -3.98 -21.10 3.08
C GLY A 155 -4.45 -20.03 2.11
N ASP A 156 -3.94 -18.79 2.20
CA ASP A 156 -4.25 -17.75 1.21
C ASP A 156 -3.78 -18.21 -0.17
N GLN A 157 -4.67 -18.18 -1.15
CA GLN A 157 -4.30 -18.47 -2.53
C GLN A 157 -3.35 -17.39 -3.05
N LYS A 158 -2.41 -17.78 -3.92
CA LYS A 158 -1.52 -16.82 -4.57
C LYS A 158 -2.33 -15.96 -5.54
N ILE A 159 -2.69 -14.76 -5.12
CA ILE A 159 -3.17 -13.70 -6.01
C ILE A 159 -1.95 -13.17 -6.76
N LEU A 160 -1.90 -13.45 -8.06
CA LEU A 160 -1.03 -12.75 -8.98
C LEU A 160 -1.94 -11.84 -9.77
N TRP A 161 -1.78 -10.52 -9.65
CA TRP A 161 -2.29 -9.66 -10.70
C TRP A 161 -1.54 -10.03 -11.96
N ALA A 162 -2.19 -10.81 -12.80
CA ALA A 162 -1.66 -11.10 -14.09
C ALA A 162 -1.61 -9.77 -14.82
N CYS A 163 -0.40 -9.34 -15.19
CA CYS A 163 -0.25 -8.53 -16.39
C CYS A 163 -1.08 -9.25 -17.46
N LYS A 164 -2.12 -8.61 -18.00
CA LYS A 164 -2.75 -9.08 -19.24
C LYS A 164 -1.61 -9.18 -20.24
N ARG A 165 -1.01 -10.36 -20.39
CA ARG A 165 -0.40 -10.72 -21.67
C ARG A 165 -1.55 -10.53 -22.64
N SER A 166 -1.35 -9.66 -23.61
CA SER A 166 -2.21 -9.61 -24.78
C SER A 166 -2.53 -11.05 -25.18
N GLU A 167 -3.78 -11.44 -25.05
CA GLU A 167 -4.32 -12.58 -25.77
C GLU A 167 -4.29 -12.16 -27.23
N GLY A 168 -3.13 -12.35 -27.84
CA GLY A 168 -2.85 -12.06 -29.23
C GLY A 168 -2.28 -13.32 -29.85
N TRP A 169 -3.12 -14.34 -30.00
CA TRP A 169 -3.02 -15.40 -30.99
C TRP A 169 -4.43 -15.93 -31.28
N GLU A 170 -5.05 -15.40 -32.32
CA GLU A 170 -5.73 -16.14 -33.40
C GLU A 170 -5.87 -15.22 -34.63
#